data_AF-A0A5N7J3E9-F1
#
_entry.id   AF-A0A5N7J3E9-F1
#
_cell.length_a   1.000
_cell.length_b   1.000
_cell.length_c   1.000
_cell.angle_alpha   90.00
_cell.angle_beta   90.00
_cell.angle_gamma   90.00
#
_symmetry.space_group_name_H-M   'P 1'
#
loop_
_entity.id
_entity.type
_entity.pdbx_description
1 polymer ?
#
loop_
_entity_poly.entity_id
_entity_poly.type
_entity_poly.pdbx_seq_one_letter_code
_entity_poly.pdbx_strand_id
1 'polypeptide(L)'
;MNSLGGKGMKEKIQKICDDFSEKHKFSGTCLVKQGNDVIFSHAYGLAHRGFNIPSKLNTMFDTASITKVFTATAILILIEKISGQDYR
;
A
#
# COMPACT_ATOMS: atom_id res chain seq x y z
N MET A 1 2.43 1.89 26.16
CA MET A 1 2.31 3.36 26.00
C MET A 1 3.67 3.89 25.55
N ASN A 2 3.85 4.27 24.28
CA ASN A 2 5.01 5.03 23.79
C ASN A 2 4.53 5.99 22.68
N SER A 3 4.00 7.14 23.07
CA SER A 3 3.28 8.08 22.19
C SER A 3 4.06 9.37 21.88
N LEU A 4 5.39 9.31 21.83
CA LEU A 4 6.23 10.48 21.50
C LEU A 4 7.06 10.31 20.21
N GLY A 5 7.19 9.08 19.68
CA GLY A 5 7.88 8.82 18.40
C GLY A 5 7.00 8.93 17.14
N GLY A 6 5.69 8.78 17.27
CA GLY A 6 4.76 8.69 16.13
C GLY A 6 4.41 10.03 15.48
N LYS A 7 4.31 11.12 16.27
CA LYS A 7 3.87 12.44 15.78
C LYS A 7 4.88 13.06 14.80
N GLY A 8 6.15 13.14 15.20
CA GLY A 8 7.21 13.67 14.34
C GLY A 8 7.49 12.79 13.12
N MET A 9 7.29 11.48 13.22
CA MET A 9 7.43 10.57 12.07
C MET A 9 6.31 10.79 11.05
N LYS A 10 5.05 10.91 11.50
CA LYS A 10 3.91 11.19 10.64
C LYS A 10 4.08 12.49 9.86
N GLU A 11 4.52 13.56 10.52
CA GLU A 11 4.74 14.87 9.89
C GLU A 11 5.82 14.81 8.80
N LYS A 12 6.92 14.09 9.02
CA LYS A 12 7.97 13.87 8.02
C LYS A 12 7.45 13.08 6.81
N ILE A 13 6.69 12.01 7.05
CA ILE A 13 6.10 11.19 5.98
C ILE A 13 5.10 12.01 5.17
N GLN A 14 4.21 12.75 5.84
CA GLN A 14 3.23 13.64 5.21
C GLN A 14 3.95 14.62 4.27
N LYS A 15 5.00 15.29 4.76
CA LYS A 15 5.77 16.24 3.94
C LYS A 15 6.37 15.58 2.69
N ILE A 16 6.97 14.39 2.82
CA ILE A 16 7.54 13.66 1.67
C ILE A 16 6.45 13.32 0.64
N CYS A 17 5.31 12.81 1.10
CA CYS A 17 4.21 12.44 0.22
C CYS A 17 3.56 13.65 -0.45
N ASP A 18 3.42 14.77 0.27
CA ASP A 18 2.86 16.02 -0.26
C ASP A 18 3.80 16.62 -1.32
N ASP A 19 5.09 16.74 -1.00
CA ASP A 19 6.11 17.26 -1.92
C ASP A 19 6.16 16.40 -3.21
N PHE A 20 6.12 15.08 -3.08
CA PHE A 20 6.08 14.16 -4.22
C PHE A 20 4.80 14.32 -5.04
N SER A 21 3.65 14.41 -4.35
CA SER A 21 2.35 14.50 -5.01
C SER A 21 2.22 15.78 -5.82
N GLU A 22 2.63 16.92 -5.26
CA GLU A 22 2.57 18.22 -5.92
C GLU A 22 3.49 18.28 -7.15
N LYS A 23 4.74 17.79 -6.99
CA LYS A 23 5.77 17.81 -8.02
C LYS A 23 5.44 16.90 -9.21
N HIS A 24 4.90 15.71 -8.94
CA HIS A 24 4.68 14.68 -9.95
C HIS A 24 3.23 14.55 -10.41
N LYS A 25 2.33 15.40 -9.90
CA LYS A 25 0.87 15.31 -10.15
C LYS A 25 0.34 13.89 -9.87
N PHE A 26 0.79 13.34 -8.75
CA PHE A 26 0.44 11.99 -8.33
C PHE A 26 -1.06 11.86 -8.09
N SER A 27 -1.63 10.74 -8.54
CA SER A 27 -2.99 10.31 -8.23
C SER A 27 -2.90 8.91 -7.65
N GLY A 28 -3.19 8.75 -6.36
CA GLY A 28 -3.02 7.47 -5.69
C GLY A 28 -3.23 7.54 -4.19
N THR A 29 -2.76 6.53 -3.47
CA THR A 29 -2.82 6.47 -2.01
C THR A 29 -1.47 6.09 -1.43
N CYS A 30 -1.19 6.56 -0.22
CA CYS A 30 0.02 6.24 0.53
C CYS A 30 -0.38 5.73 1.91
N LEU A 31 0.21 4.60 2.32
CA LEU A 31 -0.02 3.96 3.62
C LEU A 31 1.32 3.58 4.25
N VAL A 32 1.53 3.98 5.51
CA VAL A 32 2.65 3.53 6.33
C VAL A 32 2.11 2.96 7.62
N LYS A 33 2.49 1.72 7.90
CA LYS A 33 2.05 0.95 9.06
C LYS A 33 3.26 0.33 9.76
N GLN A 34 3.28 0.35 11.09
CA GLN A 34 4.26 -0.37 11.90
C GLN A 34 3.53 -1.41 12.75
N GLY A 35 3.75 -2.69 12.44
CA GLY A 35 2.97 -3.76 13.03
C GLY A 35 1.47 -3.58 12.76
N ASN A 36 0.70 -3.33 13.81
CA ASN A 36 -0.74 -3.07 13.72
C ASN A 36 -1.11 -1.58 13.66
N ASP A 37 -0.18 -0.68 13.95
CA ASP A 37 -0.45 0.75 14.05
C ASP A 37 -0.26 1.45 12.71
N VAL A 38 -1.32 2.14 12.25
CA VAL A 38 -1.24 3.01 11.07
C VAL A 38 -0.57 4.32 11.49
N ILE A 39 0.64 4.55 10.99
CA ILE A 39 1.40 5.78 11.25
C ILE A 39 0.90 6.90 10.33
N PHE A 40 0.59 6.56 9.08
CA PHE A 40 0.17 7.51 8.05
C PHE A 40 -0.71 6.84 7.00
N SER A 41 -1.77 7.53 6.58
CA SER A 41 -2.59 7.12 5.44
C SER A 41 -3.19 8.36 4.78
N HIS A 42 -2.96 8.55 3.49
CA HIS A 42 -3.54 9.67 2.74
C HIS A 42 -3.82 9.30 1.28
N ALA A 43 -4.81 9.96 0.68
CA ALA A 43 -5.18 9.81 -0.72
C ALA A 43 -4.92 11.12 -1.47
N TYR A 44 -4.35 11.02 -2.66
CA TYR A 44 -3.92 12.15 -3.48
C TYR A 44 -4.59 12.11 -4.86
N GLY A 45 -4.88 13.30 -5.39
CA GLY A 45 -5.35 13.49 -6.75
C GLY A 45 -6.70 12.83 -7.04
N LEU A 46 -6.88 12.48 -8.31
CA LEU A 46 -8.13 11.91 -8.86
C LEU A 46 -7.96 10.43 -9.20
N ALA A 47 -8.93 9.62 -8.81
CA ALA A 47 -9.10 8.24 -9.26
C ALA A 47 -9.51 8.17 -10.73
N HIS A 48 -10.32 9.14 -11.19
CA HIS A 48 -10.72 9.25 -12.59
C HIS A 48 -10.75 10.71 -13.04
N ARG A 49 -9.84 11.09 -13.94
CA ARG A 49 -9.70 12.48 -14.41
C ARG A 49 -10.90 12.97 -15.22
N GLY A 50 -11.40 12.16 -16.15
CA GLY A 50 -12.51 12.56 -17.04
C GLY A 50 -13.86 12.79 -16.35
N PHE A 51 -14.03 12.25 -15.14
CA PHE A 51 -15.25 12.41 -14.33
C PHE A 51 -14.97 13.20 -13.04
N ASN A 52 -13.76 13.75 -12.91
CA ASN A 52 -13.29 14.47 -11.73
C ASN A 52 -13.53 13.72 -10.40
N ILE A 53 -13.33 12.39 -10.39
CA ILE A 53 -13.57 11.56 -9.20
C ILE A 53 -12.30 11.58 -8.33
N PRO A 54 -12.37 12.05 -7.08
CA PRO A 54 -11.21 12.08 -6.19
C PRO A 54 -10.79 10.67 -5.75
N SER A 55 -9.47 10.49 -5.57
CA SER A 55 -8.95 9.29 -4.93
C SER A 55 -9.42 9.21 -3.48
N LYS A 56 -9.74 8.01 -3.01
CA LYS A 56 -10.05 7.69 -1.62
C LYS A 56 -9.11 6.57 -1.16
N LEU A 57 -8.97 6.40 0.16
CA LEU A 57 -8.12 5.34 0.73
C LEU A 57 -8.53 3.92 0.28
N ASN A 58 -9.79 3.74 -0.14
CA ASN A 58 -10.34 2.49 -0.64
C ASN A 58 -10.49 2.45 -2.17
N THR A 59 -9.90 3.40 -2.91
CA THR A 59 -9.84 3.31 -4.38
C THR A 59 -9.03 2.09 -4.79
N MET A 60 -9.55 1.28 -5.72
CA MET A 60 -8.81 0.14 -6.28
C MET A 60 -7.89 0.62 -7.41
N PHE A 61 -6.67 0.10 -7.43
CA PHE A 61 -5.66 0.40 -8.44
C PHE A 61 -5.15 -0.91 -9.05
N ASP A 62 -4.80 -0.88 -10.34
CA ASP A 62 -4.11 -2.00 -10.97
C ASP A 62 -2.70 -2.14 -10.38
N THR A 63 -2.43 -3.28 -9.76
CA THR A 63 -1.16 -3.55 -9.05
C THR A 63 -0.04 -3.97 -10.00
N ALA A 64 -0.33 -4.18 -11.28
CA ALA A 64 0.62 -4.57 -12.32
C ALA A 64 1.59 -5.67 -11.86
N SER A 65 2.90 -5.42 -11.89
CA SER A 65 3.92 -6.43 -11.55
C SER A 65 3.92 -6.87 -10.09
N ILE A 66 3.28 -6.15 -9.17
CA ILE A 66 3.12 -6.60 -7.76
C ILE A 66 2.36 -7.93 -7.71
N THR A 67 1.47 -8.19 -8.67
CA THR A 67 0.73 -9.46 -8.79
C THR A 67 1.64 -10.69 -8.85
N LYS A 68 2.89 -10.55 -9.30
CA LYS A 68 3.87 -11.65 -9.35
C LYS A 68 4.20 -12.23 -7.96
N VAL A 69 4.17 -11.41 -6.90
CA VAL A 69 4.39 -11.89 -5.53
C VAL A 69 3.27 -12.85 -5.11
N PHE A 70 2.03 -12.55 -5.50
CA PHE A 70 0.88 -13.43 -5.26
C PHE A 70 0.99 -14.73 -6.05
N THR A 71 1.39 -14.65 -7.33
CA THR A 71 1.63 -15.86 -8.14
C THR A 71 2.75 -16.72 -7.57
N ALA A 72 3.89 -16.13 -7.18
CA ALA A 72 4.98 -16.85 -6.54
C ALA A 72 4.53 -17.50 -5.22
N THR A 73 3.76 -16.78 -4.40
CA THR A 73 3.20 -17.31 -3.15
C THR A 73 2.23 -18.47 -3.42
N ALA A 74 1.38 -18.37 -4.45
CA ALA A 74 0.48 -19.44 -4.84
C ALA A 74 1.25 -20.70 -5.27
N ILE A 75 2.37 -20.55 -5.99
CA ILE A 75 3.26 -21.66 -6.35
C ILE A 75 3.88 -22.28 -5.10
N LEU A 76 4.37 -21.47 -4.14
CA LEU A 76 4.93 -21.98 -2.89
C LEU A 76 3.90 -22.77 -2.07
N ILE A 77 2.68 -22.25 -1.94
CA ILE A 77 1.56 -22.94 -1.29
C ILE A 77 1.22 -24.25 -2.01
N LEU A 78 1.28 -24.27 -3.35
CA LEU A 78 1.02 -25.47 -4.13
C LEU A 78 2.08 -26.55 -3.88
N ILE A 79 3.36 -26.18 -3.87
CA ILE A 79 4.47 -27.09 -3.55
C ILE A 79 4.31 -27.63 -2.13
N GLU A 80 4.05 -26.76 -1.14
CA GLU A 80 3.84 -27.17 0.25
C GLU A 80 2.70 -28.19 0.39
N LYS A 81 1.57 -27.95 -0.31
CA LYS A 81 0.43 -28.88 -0.30
C LYS A 81 0.78 -30.23 -0.90
N ILE A 82 1.45 -30.26 -2.06
CA ILE A 82 1.82 -31.51 -2.75
C ILE A 82 2.86 -32.28 -1.94
N SER A 83 3.92 -31.62 -1.46
CA SER A 83 4.94 -32.24 -0.61
C SER A 83 4.37 -32.75 0.72
N GLY A 84 3.31 -32.14 1.24
CA GLY A 84 2.57 -32.64 2.40
C GLY A 84 1.61 -33.80 2.10
N GLN A 85 1.33 -34.09 0.82
CA GLN A 85 0.49 -35.22 0.40
C GLN A 85 1.31 -36.47 0.03
N ASP A 86 2.59 -36.32 -0.35
CA ASP A 86 3.49 -37.42 -0.76
C ASP A 86 4.11 -38.22 0.41
N TYR A 87 3.71 -37.97 1.66
CA TYR A 87 4.13 -38.73 2.86
C TYR A 87 2.96 -39.45 3.55
N ARG A 88 1.96 -39.92 2.79
CA ARG A 88 0.91 -40.83 3.27
C ARG A 88 0.70 -42.00 2.33
#